data_AF-A0A2K8T841-F1
#
_entry.id   AF-A0A2K8T841-F1
#
_cell.length_a   1.000
_cell.length_b   1.000
_cell.length_c   1.000
_cell.angle_alpha   90.00
_cell.angle_beta   90.00
_cell.angle_gamma   90.00
#
_symmetry.space_group_name_H-M   'P 1'
#
loop_
_entity.id
_entity.type
_entity.pdbx_description
1 polymer ?
#
loop_
_entity_poly.entity_id
_entity_poly.type
_entity_poly.pdbx_seq_one_letter_code
_entity_poly.pdbx_strand_id
1 'polypeptide(L)'
;MAKPPSNRKKAISAASSDSTLPDDQDLEQNPALATITVSAVEVPELREEEQRDRLLLERKVERAFFEAGKALMELRDRKLYRSTHKTFEKYCRDRFGHNRRQSYLLMDAAVIFDNLEQKCDRSDHILPTNEWQIRPLSKLDPDIQPEAWEQAVESANGKVPSHRIVKDVVQRIMERTQVPNTYPIGEVCQILAKDNPELRGKGGCWAIVSAVNDFSCSVRMWDGEYAVGLQHLKSYDYLPAECQQMRQISDRISRVYFDSLEETVKSLLQSLGKVNRPYLTAVEEKLLTLLESEYGKKP
;
A
#
# COMPACT_ATOMS: atom_id res chain seq x y z
N MET A 1 3.52 54.71 9.78
CA MET A 1 2.31 55.51 10.06
C MET A 1 1.08 54.72 9.66
N ALA A 2 0.11 54.63 10.58
CA ALA A 2 -1.32 54.32 10.44
C ALA A 2 -1.82 53.10 9.62
N LYS A 3 -2.26 52.07 10.35
CA LYS A 3 -3.52 51.29 10.11
C LYS A 3 -4.74 52.25 10.20
N PRO A 4 -5.98 51.96 9.72
CA PRO A 4 -6.73 50.73 10.08
C PRO A 4 -7.83 50.25 9.08
N PRO A 5 -8.60 49.20 9.44
CA PRO A 5 -9.47 48.41 8.55
C PRO A 5 -10.97 48.81 8.63
N SER A 6 -11.76 48.37 7.64
CA SER A 6 -13.21 48.58 7.59
C SER A 6 -13.97 47.42 8.23
N ASN A 7 -14.52 47.67 9.43
CA ASN A 7 -15.57 46.90 10.07
C ASN A 7 -16.94 47.33 9.53
N ARG A 8 -17.86 46.38 9.29
CA ARG A 8 -19.29 46.70 9.13
C ARG A 8 -20.13 45.94 10.16
N LYS A 9 -20.55 46.68 11.20
CA LYS A 9 -21.64 46.35 12.13
C LYS A 9 -22.98 46.70 11.50
N LYS A 10 -24.02 45.91 11.79
CA LYS A 10 -25.45 46.27 11.69
C LYS A 10 -26.23 45.23 12.51
N ALA A 11 -27.28 45.50 13.29
CA ALA A 11 -27.72 46.63 14.09
C ALA A 11 -28.71 46.01 15.10
N ILE A 12 -28.75 46.55 16.32
CA ILE A 12 -29.67 46.15 17.41
C ILE A 12 -31.00 46.90 17.22
N SER A 13 -32.13 46.25 17.49
CA SER A 13 -33.43 46.90 17.70
C SER A 13 -33.86 46.68 19.16
N ALA A 14 -34.16 47.78 19.85
CA ALA A 14 -34.62 47.83 21.23
C ALA A 14 -36.02 48.46 21.31
N ALA A 15 -36.85 47.94 22.23
CA ALA A 15 -38.01 48.53 22.90
C ALA A 15 -38.65 47.37 23.72
N SER A 16 -39.19 47.49 24.93
CA SER A 16 -39.49 48.60 25.83
C SER A 16 -39.72 48.00 27.23
N SER A 17 -39.44 48.81 28.24
CA SER A 17 -39.61 48.71 29.69
C SER A 17 -40.81 47.94 30.24
N ASP A 18 -40.59 47.26 31.38
CA ASP A 18 -41.40 47.51 32.58
C ASP A 18 -40.55 47.40 33.86
N SER A 19 -40.82 48.30 34.78
CA SER A 19 -40.05 48.65 35.96
C SER A 19 -40.70 48.06 37.22
N THR A 20 -39.91 47.80 38.27
CA THR A 20 -40.12 48.27 39.68
C THR A 20 -39.51 47.28 40.67
N LEU A 21 -38.45 47.72 41.35
CA LEU A 21 -38.20 47.43 42.77
C LEU A 21 -37.77 48.76 43.42
N PRO A 22 -38.17 49.07 44.66
CA PRO A 22 -37.74 50.29 45.34
C PRO A 22 -36.36 50.12 46.01
N ASP A 23 -35.63 51.23 45.99
CA ASP A 23 -34.43 51.57 46.75
C ASP A 23 -34.55 51.30 48.26
N ASP A 24 -33.44 50.92 48.90
CA ASP A 24 -32.72 51.85 49.79
C ASP A 24 -31.37 51.26 50.31
N GLN A 25 -30.29 51.96 49.93
CA GLN A 25 -29.10 52.39 50.68
C GLN A 25 -28.50 51.48 51.78
N ASP A 26 -27.24 51.06 51.61
CA ASP A 26 -26.11 51.71 52.30
C ASP A 26 -24.74 51.20 51.81
N LEU A 27 -23.81 52.14 51.70
CA LEU A 27 -22.41 51.96 51.27
C LEU A 27 -21.54 51.49 52.43
N GLU A 28 -20.73 50.45 52.24
CA GLU A 28 -19.39 50.42 52.83
C GLU A 28 -18.43 49.50 52.05
N GLN A 29 -17.22 50.00 51.82
CA GLN A 29 -16.18 49.45 50.96
C GLN A 29 -15.47 48.25 51.58
N ASN A 30 -15.15 47.23 50.78
CA ASN A 30 -13.93 46.43 50.88
C ASN A 30 -13.70 45.61 49.58
N PRO A 31 -12.71 45.93 48.72
CA PRO A 31 -12.44 45.19 47.49
C PRO A 31 -11.33 44.16 47.71
N ALA A 32 -11.58 43.14 48.52
CA ALA A 32 -10.68 41.98 48.63
C ALA A 32 -11.47 40.76 49.09
N LEU A 33 -11.39 39.67 48.31
CA LEU A 33 -12.06 38.36 48.48
C LEU A 33 -13.49 38.25 47.94
N ALA A 34 -13.67 38.51 46.64
CA ALA A 34 -14.67 37.75 45.88
C ALA A 34 -14.12 36.34 45.63
N THR A 35 -14.22 35.47 46.63
CA THR A 35 -13.97 34.03 46.43
C THR A 35 -15.05 33.51 45.50
N ILE A 36 -14.69 33.29 44.23
CA ILE A 36 -15.52 32.56 43.28
C ILE A 36 -15.54 31.12 43.77
N THR A 37 -16.57 30.74 44.53
CA THR A 37 -16.88 29.36 44.87
C THR A 37 -17.30 28.64 43.60
N VAL A 38 -16.33 28.07 42.89
CA VAL A 38 -16.58 27.07 41.87
C VAL A 38 -17.15 25.85 42.59
N SER A 39 -18.48 25.73 42.58
CA SER A 39 -19.18 24.53 43.02
C SER A 39 -18.71 23.39 42.11
N ALA A 40 -17.84 22.54 42.63
CA ALA A 40 -17.39 21.34 41.95
C ALA A 40 -18.60 20.44 41.75
N VAL A 41 -19.03 20.28 40.50
CA VAL A 41 -20.04 19.30 40.12
C VAL A 41 -19.41 17.92 40.33
N GLU A 42 -19.79 17.24 41.40
CA GLU A 42 -19.39 15.85 41.65
C GLU A 42 -19.94 14.98 40.52
N VAL A 43 -19.06 14.49 39.65
CA VAL A 43 -19.42 13.54 38.60
C VAL A 43 -19.67 12.18 39.27
N PRO A 44 -20.87 11.60 39.19
CA PRO A 44 -21.18 10.33 39.84
C PRO A 44 -20.28 9.21 39.31
N GLU A 45 -19.76 8.35 40.20
CA GLU A 45 -19.02 7.15 39.80
C GLU A 45 -19.95 6.13 39.13
N LEU A 46 -19.49 5.49 38.06
CA LEU A 46 -20.25 4.48 37.31
C LEU A 46 -20.42 3.20 38.15
N ARG A 47 -21.64 2.66 38.15
CA ARG A 47 -21.94 1.35 38.76
C ARG A 47 -21.23 0.22 38.00
N GLU A 48 -21.01 -0.92 38.66
CA GLU A 48 -20.36 -2.07 38.03
C GLU A 48 -21.06 -2.52 36.74
N GLU A 49 -22.39 -2.46 36.70
CA GLU A 49 -23.19 -2.78 35.50
C GLU A 49 -22.91 -1.79 34.37
N GLU A 50 -22.89 -0.48 34.68
CA GLU A 50 -22.59 0.58 33.71
C GLU A 50 -21.15 0.49 33.19
N GLN A 51 -20.20 0.04 34.02
CA GLN A 51 -18.83 -0.23 33.62
C GLN A 51 -18.73 -1.42 32.66
N ARG A 52 -19.48 -2.51 32.92
CA ARG A 52 -19.55 -3.68 32.02
C ARG A 52 -20.17 -3.31 30.68
N ASP A 53 -21.27 -2.56 30.70
CA ASP A 53 -21.94 -2.09 29.49
C ASP A 53 -21.06 -1.17 28.66
N ARG A 54 -20.36 -0.23 29.33
CA ARG A 54 -19.36 0.63 28.69
C ARG A 54 -18.30 -0.20 27.97
N LEU A 55 -17.70 -1.18 28.64
CA LEU A 55 -16.66 -2.03 28.04
C LEU A 55 -17.19 -2.80 26.81
N LEU A 56 -18.41 -3.34 26.90
CA LEU A 56 -19.04 -4.05 25.79
C LEU A 56 -19.27 -3.14 24.59
N LEU A 57 -19.78 -1.92 24.82
CA LEU A 57 -20.03 -0.92 23.79
C LEU A 57 -18.74 -0.42 23.16
N GLU A 58 -17.70 -0.15 23.95
CA GLU A 58 -16.38 0.25 23.46
C GLU A 58 -15.80 -0.81 22.52
N ARG A 59 -15.81 -2.10 22.92
CA ARG A 59 -15.34 -3.21 22.06
C ARG A 59 -16.11 -3.33 20.75
N LYS A 60 -17.42 -3.07 20.77
CA LYS A 60 -18.27 -3.09 19.56
C LYS A 60 -17.88 -1.97 18.60
N VAL A 61 -17.61 -0.78 19.13
CA VAL A 61 -17.16 0.37 18.32
C VAL A 61 -15.79 0.09 17.71
N GLU A 62 -14.85 -0.44 18.48
CA GLU A 62 -13.50 -0.77 18.02
C GLU A 62 -13.49 -1.85 16.93
N ARG A 63 -14.42 -2.80 16.97
CA ARG A 63 -14.56 -3.87 15.96
C ARG A 63 -15.43 -3.50 14.77
N ALA A 64 -16.08 -2.33 14.76
CA ALA A 64 -17.05 -1.96 13.73
C ALA A 64 -16.43 -1.93 12.32
N PHE A 65 -15.18 -1.48 12.17
CA PHE A 65 -14.52 -1.44 10.86
C PHE A 65 -14.25 -2.87 10.33
N PHE A 66 -13.88 -3.78 11.22
CA PHE A 66 -13.63 -5.18 10.92
C PHE A 66 -14.92 -5.88 10.47
N GLU A 67 -15.99 -5.74 11.25
CA GLU A 67 -17.30 -6.30 10.92
C GLU A 67 -17.83 -5.75 9.59
N ALA A 68 -17.68 -4.43 9.36
CA ALA A 68 -18.04 -3.81 8.09
C ALA A 68 -17.23 -4.38 6.91
N GLY A 69 -15.93 -4.58 7.09
CA GLY A 69 -15.06 -5.19 6.08
C GLY A 69 -15.47 -6.62 5.72
N LYS A 70 -15.76 -7.46 6.72
CA LYS A 70 -16.26 -8.84 6.52
C LYS A 70 -17.59 -8.85 5.76
N ALA A 71 -18.53 -7.99 6.15
CA ALA A 71 -19.83 -7.88 5.49
C ALA A 71 -19.69 -7.40 4.04
N LEU A 72 -18.82 -6.42 3.77
CA LEU A 72 -18.52 -5.95 2.42
C LEU A 72 -17.93 -7.07 1.56
N MET A 73 -17.05 -7.90 2.14
CA MET A 73 -16.46 -9.06 1.46
C MET A 73 -17.52 -10.08 1.07
N GLU A 74 -18.42 -10.42 1.99
CA GLU A 74 -19.52 -11.32 1.70
C GLU A 74 -20.48 -10.76 0.62
N LEU A 75 -20.83 -9.47 0.70
CA LEU A 75 -21.64 -8.78 -0.31
C LEU A 75 -20.99 -8.86 -1.70
N ARG A 76 -19.67 -8.67 -1.78
CA ARG A 76 -18.90 -8.72 -3.02
C ARG A 76 -18.85 -10.12 -3.59
N ASP A 77 -18.38 -11.09 -2.79
CA ASP A 77 -18.00 -12.42 -3.26
C ASP A 77 -19.25 -13.24 -3.65
N ARG A 78 -20.35 -13.07 -2.90
CA ARG A 78 -21.66 -13.66 -3.25
C ARG A 78 -22.45 -12.83 -4.29
N LYS A 79 -21.91 -11.69 -4.74
CA LYS A 79 -22.53 -10.76 -5.70
C LYS A 79 -23.97 -10.36 -5.31
N LEU A 80 -24.21 -10.10 -4.03
CA LEU A 80 -25.56 -9.79 -3.51
C LEU A 80 -26.11 -8.44 -4.00
N TYR A 81 -25.28 -7.62 -4.62
CA TYR A 81 -25.67 -6.35 -5.25
C TYR A 81 -26.25 -6.50 -6.67
N ARG A 82 -26.15 -7.70 -7.29
CA ARG A 82 -26.43 -7.92 -8.72
C ARG A 82 -27.87 -7.61 -9.17
N SER A 83 -28.83 -7.59 -8.25
CA SER A 83 -30.24 -7.26 -8.56
C SER A 83 -30.47 -5.77 -8.79
N THR A 84 -29.63 -4.91 -8.23
CA THR A 84 -29.81 -3.44 -8.26
C THR A 84 -28.67 -2.73 -8.99
N HIS A 85 -27.45 -3.27 -8.96
CA HIS A 85 -26.26 -2.63 -9.50
C HIS A 85 -25.43 -3.59 -10.35
N LYS A 86 -24.86 -3.08 -11.44
CA LYS A 86 -23.97 -3.84 -12.33
C LYS A 86 -22.59 -4.12 -11.71
N THR A 87 -22.12 -3.24 -10.82
CA THR A 87 -20.80 -3.35 -10.19
C THR A 87 -20.92 -3.12 -8.68
N PHE A 88 -20.02 -3.78 -7.93
CA PHE A 88 -19.95 -3.66 -6.48
C PHE A 88 -19.67 -2.22 -6.03
N GLU A 89 -18.78 -1.53 -6.76
CA GLU A 89 -18.38 -0.16 -6.44
C GLU A 89 -19.54 0.84 -6.53
N LYS A 90 -20.41 0.65 -7.53
CA LYS A 90 -21.59 1.52 -7.67
C LYS A 90 -22.56 1.27 -6.51
N TYR A 91 -22.77 0.00 -6.16
CA TYR A 91 -23.59 -0.36 -5.00
C TYR A 91 -23.06 0.26 -3.70
N CYS A 92 -21.76 0.15 -3.42
CA CYS A 92 -21.17 0.71 -2.21
C CYS A 92 -21.24 2.24 -2.16
N ARG A 93 -21.09 2.90 -3.32
CA ARG A 93 -21.26 4.35 -3.41
C ARG A 93 -22.70 4.76 -3.11
N ASP A 94 -23.67 4.13 -3.78
CA ASP A 94 -25.07 4.55 -3.72
C ASP A 94 -25.71 4.16 -2.37
N ARG A 95 -25.32 3.02 -1.76
CA ARG A 95 -25.89 2.54 -0.50
C ARG A 95 -25.18 3.05 0.75
N PHE A 96 -23.85 3.14 0.74
CA PHE A 96 -23.05 3.44 1.92
C PHE A 96 -22.31 4.79 1.82
N GLY A 97 -22.40 5.50 0.69
CA GLY A 97 -21.64 6.74 0.47
C GLY A 97 -20.12 6.53 0.37
N HIS A 98 -19.67 5.27 0.22
CA HIS A 98 -18.26 4.96 0.18
C HIS A 98 -17.63 5.35 -1.16
N ASN A 99 -16.44 5.95 -1.10
CA ASN A 99 -15.57 5.97 -2.26
C ASN A 99 -15.10 4.53 -2.56
N ARG A 100 -14.87 4.22 -3.85
CA ARG A 100 -14.41 2.88 -4.30
C ARG A 100 -13.32 2.34 -3.38
N ARG A 101 -12.27 3.15 -3.15
CA ARG A 101 -11.11 2.82 -2.34
C ARG A 101 -11.46 2.45 -0.90
N GLN A 102 -12.40 3.15 -0.26
CA GLN A 102 -12.74 2.94 1.14
C GLN A 102 -13.31 1.55 1.39
N SER A 103 -14.16 1.05 0.49
CA SER A 103 -14.74 -0.29 0.64
C SER A 103 -13.67 -1.37 0.60
N TYR A 104 -12.73 -1.28 -0.36
CA TYR A 104 -11.61 -2.23 -0.43
C TYR A 104 -10.67 -2.12 0.76
N LEU A 105 -10.36 -0.91 1.23
CA LEU A 105 -9.53 -0.72 2.42
C LEU A 105 -10.14 -1.38 3.67
N LEU A 106 -11.46 -1.29 3.86
CA LEU A 106 -12.15 -1.98 4.95
C LEU A 106 -12.07 -3.52 4.81
N MET A 107 -12.16 -4.03 3.59
CA MET A 107 -12.02 -5.47 3.32
C MET A 107 -10.60 -5.96 3.61
N ASP A 108 -9.58 -5.25 3.13
CA ASP A 108 -8.17 -5.57 3.35
C ASP A 108 -7.85 -5.51 4.86
N ALA A 109 -8.35 -4.48 5.54
CA ALA A 109 -8.24 -4.33 6.98
C ALA A 109 -8.88 -5.49 7.74
N ALA A 110 -10.01 -6.00 7.27
CA ALA A 110 -10.65 -7.15 7.89
C ALA A 110 -9.82 -8.44 7.77
N VAL A 111 -9.17 -8.65 6.61
CA VAL A 111 -8.26 -9.78 6.40
C VAL A 111 -7.05 -9.68 7.31
N ILE A 112 -6.44 -8.50 7.42
CA ILE A 112 -5.28 -8.26 8.31
C ILE A 112 -5.71 -8.46 9.77
N PHE A 113 -6.86 -7.93 10.16
CA PHE A 113 -7.36 -8.08 11.54
C PHE A 113 -7.62 -9.54 11.90
N ASP A 114 -8.26 -10.33 11.03
CA ASP A 114 -8.45 -11.78 11.22
C ASP A 114 -7.10 -12.49 11.43
N ASN A 115 -6.08 -12.13 10.64
CA ASN A 115 -4.75 -12.70 10.74
C ASN A 115 -4.05 -12.34 12.07
N LEU A 116 -4.21 -11.10 12.54
CA LEU A 116 -3.74 -10.68 13.86
C LEU A 116 -4.49 -11.40 14.98
N GLU A 117 -5.81 -11.52 14.91
CA GLU A 117 -6.61 -12.18 15.95
C GLU A 117 -6.31 -13.68 16.07
N GLN A 118 -5.95 -14.35 14.97
CA GLN A 118 -5.64 -15.78 14.96
C GLN A 118 -4.24 -16.15 15.45
N LYS A 119 -3.23 -15.33 15.11
CA LYS A 119 -1.80 -15.69 15.30
C LYS A 119 -1.16 -15.10 16.56
N CYS A 120 -1.83 -14.15 17.19
CA CYS A 120 -1.32 -13.42 18.33
C CYS A 120 -1.84 -14.17 19.60
N ASP A 121 -1.14 -14.12 20.76
CA ASP A 121 -1.45 -14.88 21.98
C ASP A 121 -2.55 -14.27 22.90
N ARG A 122 -3.63 -15.02 23.16
CA ARG A 122 -4.97 -14.54 23.61
C ARG A 122 -5.05 -13.69 24.90
N SER A 123 -4.00 -13.64 25.71
CA SER A 123 -4.09 -13.21 27.11
C SER A 123 -4.14 -11.69 27.31
N ASP A 124 -3.52 -10.89 26.42
CA ASP A 124 -3.38 -9.42 26.59
C ASP A 124 -3.39 -8.65 25.25
N HIS A 125 -4.25 -9.03 24.30
CA HIS A 125 -4.20 -8.44 22.96
C HIS A 125 -4.65 -6.99 22.88
N ILE A 126 -3.69 -6.15 22.52
CA ILE A 126 -3.93 -4.83 21.97
C ILE A 126 -4.19 -5.02 20.48
N LEU A 127 -5.48 -5.09 20.11
CA LEU A 127 -5.90 -5.17 18.71
C LEU A 127 -6.05 -3.77 18.09
N PRO A 128 -6.00 -3.68 16.75
CA PRO A 128 -6.29 -2.44 16.05
C PRO A 128 -7.71 -1.94 16.33
N THR A 129 -7.87 -0.63 16.51
CA THR A 129 -9.19 -0.01 16.73
C THR A 129 -9.71 0.69 15.48
N ASN A 130 -8.88 0.85 14.44
CA ASN A 130 -9.25 1.50 13.20
C ASN A 130 -8.46 0.94 11.99
N GLU A 131 -9.10 0.89 10.82
CA GLU A 131 -8.49 0.48 9.55
C GLU A 131 -7.21 1.27 9.26
N TRP A 132 -7.22 2.58 9.55
CA TRP A 132 -6.09 3.43 9.18
C TRP A 132 -4.78 3.02 9.87
N GLN A 133 -4.84 2.46 11.10
CA GLN A 133 -3.66 2.01 11.84
C GLN A 133 -2.96 0.85 11.14
N ILE A 134 -3.73 -0.09 10.59
CA ILE A 134 -3.21 -1.34 9.99
C ILE A 134 -3.01 -1.26 8.49
N ARG A 135 -3.46 -0.18 7.84
CA ARG A 135 -3.19 0.03 6.41
C ARG A 135 -1.72 -0.18 6.02
N PRO A 136 -0.69 0.25 6.79
CA PRO A 136 0.71 -0.04 6.47
C PRO A 136 1.04 -1.54 6.41
N LEU A 137 0.40 -2.37 7.26
CA LEU A 137 0.64 -3.82 7.31
C LEU A 137 0.25 -4.54 6.00
N SER A 138 -0.62 -3.95 5.18
CA SER A 138 -0.99 -4.50 3.86
C SER A 138 0.20 -4.71 2.91
N LYS A 139 1.35 -4.06 3.19
CA LYS A 139 2.59 -4.20 2.41
C LYS A 139 3.42 -5.42 2.81
N LEU A 140 3.12 -6.04 3.94
CA LEU A 140 3.84 -7.19 4.46
C LEU A 140 3.10 -8.48 4.13
N ASP A 141 3.86 -9.55 4.00
CA ASP A 141 3.32 -10.90 3.89
C ASP A 141 2.48 -11.24 5.14
N PRO A 142 1.30 -11.91 5.00
CA PRO A 142 0.48 -12.33 6.13
C PRO A 142 1.22 -13.05 7.26
N ASP A 143 2.33 -13.73 6.98
CA ASP A 143 3.11 -14.39 8.03
C ASP A 143 3.88 -13.42 8.94
N ILE A 144 4.25 -12.24 8.42
CA ILE A 144 5.06 -11.24 9.13
C ILE A 144 4.18 -10.17 9.80
N GLN A 145 2.93 -9.99 9.36
CA GLN A 145 2.02 -8.98 9.90
C GLN A 145 1.82 -9.05 11.44
N PRO A 146 1.67 -10.23 12.08
CA PRO A 146 1.56 -10.32 13.54
C PRO A 146 2.80 -9.85 14.27
N GLU A 147 3.99 -10.27 13.83
CA GLU A 147 5.28 -9.84 14.39
C GLU A 147 5.44 -8.32 14.25
N ALA A 148 5.08 -7.78 13.08
CA ALA A 148 5.13 -6.34 12.83
C ALA A 148 4.17 -5.54 13.73
N TRP A 149 2.99 -6.09 14.01
CA TRP A 149 2.03 -5.46 14.92
C TRP A 149 2.52 -5.51 16.37
N GLU A 150 3.05 -6.66 16.82
CA GLU A 150 3.60 -6.82 18.16
C GLU A 150 4.77 -5.86 18.43
N GLN A 151 5.70 -5.72 17.49
CA GLN A 151 6.77 -4.73 17.56
C GLN A 151 6.25 -3.29 17.63
N ALA A 152 5.12 -2.99 16.98
CA ALA A 152 4.47 -1.69 17.05
C ALA A 152 3.81 -1.44 18.42
N VAL A 153 3.20 -2.46 19.01
CA VAL A 153 2.64 -2.41 20.37
C VAL A 153 3.75 -2.21 21.41
N GLU A 154 4.88 -2.91 21.27
CA GLU A 154 6.05 -2.73 22.13
C GLU A 154 6.61 -1.30 22.01
N SER A 155 6.75 -0.80 20.78
CA SER A 155 7.16 0.58 20.50
C SER A 155 6.18 1.64 21.05
N ALA A 156 4.93 1.26 21.30
CA ALA A 156 3.90 2.10 21.91
C ALA A 156 3.76 1.89 23.44
N ASN A 157 4.71 1.19 24.07
CA ASN A 157 4.73 0.87 25.49
C ASN A 157 3.47 0.10 25.96
N GLY A 158 3.04 -0.89 25.18
CA GLY A 158 1.86 -1.70 25.53
C GLY A 158 0.56 -0.90 25.44
N LYS A 159 0.48 0.04 24.50
CA LYS A 159 -0.77 0.76 24.14
C LYS A 159 -1.09 0.51 22.68
N VAL A 160 -2.35 0.79 22.29
CA VAL A 160 -2.76 0.73 20.87
C VAL A 160 -1.84 1.65 20.04
N PRO A 161 -1.07 1.10 19.09
CA PRO A 161 -0.11 1.89 18.35
C PRO A 161 -0.80 2.88 17.41
N SER A 162 -0.20 4.07 17.28
CA SER A 162 -0.63 5.05 16.28
C SER A 162 -0.20 4.59 14.88
N HIS A 163 -0.92 5.02 13.85
CA HIS A 163 -0.55 4.80 12.44
C HIS A 163 0.92 5.13 12.16
N ARG A 164 1.48 6.19 12.77
CA ARG A 164 2.89 6.56 12.58
C ARG A 164 3.84 5.46 13.08
N ILE A 165 3.58 4.94 14.27
CA ILE A 165 4.39 3.87 14.88
C ILE A 165 4.32 2.61 14.03
N VAL A 166 3.10 2.20 13.62
CA VAL A 166 2.91 1.03 12.76
C VAL A 166 3.63 1.22 11.42
N LYS A 167 3.51 2.40 10.81
CA LYS A 167 4.19 2.72 9.56
C LYS A 167 5.72 2.65 9.70
N ASP A 168 6.27 3.20 10.78
CA ASP A 168 7.71 3.22 11.03
C ASP A 168 8.25 1.80 11.27
N VAL A 169 7.53 0.96 12.01
CA VAL A 169 7.88 -0.46 12.21
C VAL A 169 7.81 -1.23 10.91
N VAL A 170 6.73 -1.09 10.14
CA VAL A 170 6.60 -1.73 8.82
C VAL A 170 7.75 -1.30 7.91
N GLN A 171 8.09 -0.02 7.90
CA GLN A 171 9.19 0.49 7.09
C GLN A 171 10.53 -0.12 7.54
N ARG A 172 10.81 -0.17 8.84
CA ARG A 172 12.02 -0.84 9.38
C ARG A 172 12.07 -2.32 9.04
N ILE A 173 10.93 -3.02 9.11
CA ILE A 173 10.84 -4.43 8.74
C ILE A 173 11.12 -4.57 7.26
N MET A 174 10.48 -3.78 6.39
CA MET A 174 10.73 -3.79 4.95
C MET A 174 12.19 -3.49 4.58
N GLU A 175 12.84 -2.56 5.29
CA GLU A 175 14.26 -2.24 5.13
C GLU A 175 15.16 -3.36 5.64
N ARG A 176 14.83 -3.98 6.78
CA ARG A 176 15.58 -5.11 7.37
C ARG A 176 15.41 -6.40 6.58
N THR A 177 14.22 -6.63 6.04
CA THR A 177 13.87 -7.71 5.12
C THR A 177 14.07 -7.29 3.66
N GLN A 178 14.86 -6.25 3.39
CA GLN A 178 15.54 -6.16 2.09
C GLN A 178 16.36 -7.44 1.98
N VAL A 179 15.78 -8.49 1.41
CA VAL A 179 16.56 -9.51 0.75
C VAL A 179 17.32 -8.70 -0.31
N PRO A 180 18.63 -8.51 -0.16
CA PRO A 180 19.39 -7.75 -1.14
C PRO A 180 19.08 -8.38 -2.48
N ASN A 181 18.86 -7.57 -3.50
CA ASN A 181 18.69 -8.09 -4.84
C ASN A 181 19.89 -9.00 -5.15
N THR A 182 19.66 -10.31 -5.13
CA THR A 182 20.73 -11.32 -5.18
C THR A 182 21.25 -11.51 -6.59
N TYR A 183 20.61 -10.89 -7.59
CA TYR A 183 21.00 -10.99 -8.98
C TYR A 183 22.27 -10.17 -9.24
N PRO A 184 23.39 -10.79 -9.61
CA PRO A 184 24.57 -10.05 -10.01
C PRO A 184 24.37 -9.41 -11.39
N ILE A 185 25.11 -8.33 -11.66
CA ILE A 185 25.18 -7.75 -13.00
C ILE A 185 25.74 -8.79 -13.97
N GLY A 186 25.03 -9.00 -15.09
CA GLY A 186 25.37 -9.99 -16.10
C GLY A 186 24.76 -11.37 -15.88
N GLU A 187 23.98 -11.57 -14.81
CA GLU A 187 23.21 -12.81 -14.61
C GLU A 187 22.21 -13.02 -15.74
N VAL A 188 22.08 -14.26 -16.21
CA VAL A 188 21.12 -14.62 -17.26
C VAL A 188 19.86 -15.17 -16.61
N CYS A 189 18.75 -14.47 -16.83
CA CYS A 189 17.47 -14.77 -16.21
C CYS A 189 16.42 -15.12 -17.26
N GLN A 190 15.41 -15.88 -16.87
CA GLN A 190 14.17 -16.07 -17.60
C GLN A 190 13.11 -15.08 -17.13
N ILE A 191 12.37 -14.52 -18.08
CA ILE A 191 11.25 -13.60 -17.83
C ILE A 191 9.96 -14.38 -17.55
N LEU A 192 9.34 -14.10 -16.40
CA LEU A 192 8.05 -14.63 -15.98
C LEU A 192 6.97 -13.57 -16.17
N ALA A 193 6.26 -13.64 -17.30
CA ALA A 193 5.24 -12.63 -17.65
C ALA A 193 4.04 -12.58 -16.70
N LYS A 194 3.68 -13.69 -16.04
CA LYS A 194 2.54 -13.86 -15.11
C LYS A 194 1.44 -12.80 -15.28
N ASP A 195 1.41 -11.80 -14.40
CA ASP A 195 0.37 -10.76 -14.32
C ASP A 195 0.85 -9.38 -14.78
N ASN A 196 2.07 -9.25 -15.31
CA ASN A 196 2.62 -7.95 -15.71
C ASN A 196 2.23 -7.61 -17.17
N PRO A 197 1.41 -6.56 -17.40
CA PRO A 197 0.99 -6.16 -18.75
C PRO A 197 2.16 -5.75 -19.65
N GLU A 198 3.25 -5.23 -19.10
CA GLU A 198 4.43 -4.77 -19.84
C GLU A 198 5.29 -5.93 -20.37
N LEU A 199 5.14 -7.13 -19.77
CA LEU A 199 5.84 -8.34 -20.17
C LEU A 199 4.99 -9.26 -21.06
N ARG A 200 3.85 -8.77 -21.57
CA ARG A 200 2.95 -9.56 -22.41
C ARG A 200 3.66 -10.01 -23.69
N GLY A 201 3.64 -11.32 -23.95
CA GLY A 201 4.33 -11.93 -25.10
C GLY A 201 5.83 -12.21 -24.89
N LYS A 202 6.39 -11.78 -23.75
CA LYS A 202 7.82 -11.93 -23.39
C LYS A 202 8.08 -13.04 -22.39
N GLY A 203 7.02 -13.72 -21.94
CA GLY A 203 7.14 -14.88 -21.07
C GLY A 203 8.01 -15.96 -21.70
N GLY A 204 8.97 -16.45 -20.91
CA GLY A 204 9.92 -17.48 -21.33
C GLY A 204 11.15 -16.96 -22.08
N CYS A 205 11.19 -15.67 -22.45
CA CYS A 205 12.40 -15.09 -23.02
C CYS A 205 13.51 -15.02 -21.97
N TRP A 206 14.75 -15.23 -22.39
CA TRP A 206 15.90 -14.93 -21.55
C TRP A 206 16.23 -13.43 -21.60
N ALA A 207 16.83 -12.94 -20.54
CA ALA A 207 17.27 -11.57 -20.39
C ALA A 207 18.54 -11.51 -19.54
N ILE A 208 19.38 -10.51 -19.77
CA ILE A 208 20.64 -10.32 -19.04
C ILE A 208 20.53 -9.11 -18.15
N VAL A 209 20.85 -9.26 -16.87
CA VAL A 209 20.83 -8.16 -15.90
C VAL A 209 21.87 -7.10 -16.29
N SER A 210 21.41 -5.90 -16.66
CA SER A 210 22.26 -4.76 -16.99
C SER A 210 22.47 -3.82 -15.80
N ALA A 211 21.46 -3.68 -14.94
CA ALA A 211 21.56 -2.92 -13.69
C ALA A 211 20.70 -3.56 -12.59
N VAL A 212 21.16 -3.42 -11.35
CA VAL A 212 20.53 -3.97 -10.15
C VAL A 212 19.94 -2.79 -9.37
N ASN A 213 18.62 -2.77 -9.21
CA ASN A 213 17.91 -1.81 -8.35
C ASN A 213 17.36 -2.54 -7.12
N ASP A 214 16.88 -1.78 -6.12
CA ASP A 214 16.43 -2.32 -4.83
C ASP A 214 15.33 -3.39 -4.95
N PHE A 215 14.39 -3.24 -5.90
CA PHE A 215 13.23 -4.13 -6.08
C PHE A 215 13.03 -4.61 -7.52
N SER A 216 13.97 -4.31 -8.40
CA SER A 216 13.90 -4.66 -9.82
C SER A 216 15.30 -4.77 -10.41
N CYS A 217 15.42 -5.47 -11.53
CA CYS A 217 16.60 -5.38 -12.36
C CYS A 217 16.24 -4.67 -13.66
N SER A 218 17.13 -3.82 -14.16
CA SER A 218 17.13 -3.50 -15.58
C SER A 218 17.72 -4.71 -16.30
N VAL A 219 16.97 -5.25 -17.25
CA VAL A 219 17.38 -6.43 -18.00
C VAL A 219 17.35 -6.14 -19.49
N ARG A 220 18.35 -6.64 -20.20
CA ARG A 220 18.44 -6.58 -21.66
C ARG A 220 17.83 -7.83 -22.26
N MET A 221 16.86 -7.63 -23.15
CA MET A 221 16.19 -8.65 -23.95
C MET A 221 16.55 -8.48 -25.42
N TRP A 222 16.06 -9.40 -26.27
CA TRP A 222 16.29 -9.36 -27.72
C TRP A 222 15.73 -8.10 -28.41
N ASP A 223 14.74 -7.43 -27.81
CA ASP A 223 14.03 -6.26 -28.36
C ASP A 223 14.28 -4.94 -27.59
N GLY A 224 15.18 -4.94 -26.60
CA GLY A 224 15.52 -3.73 -25.83
C GLY A 224 15.75 -3.97 -24.34
N GLU A 225 15.78 -2.89 -23.56
CA GLU A 225 15.96 -2.94 -22.11
C GLU A 225 14.64 -2.69 -21.37
N TYR A 226 14.42 -3.43 -20.29
CA TYR A 226 13.19 -3.40 -19.50
C TYR A 226 13.51 -3.38 -18.00
N ALA A 227 12.74 -2.61 -17.23
CA ALA A 227 12.77 -2.69 -15.77
C ALA A 227 11.82 -3.81 -15.31
N VAL A 228 12.37 -4.86 -14.70
CA VAL A 228 11.62 -6.07 -14.34
C VAL A 228 11.74 -6.31 -12.84
N GLY A 229 10.59 -6.38 -12.15
CA GLY A 229 10.54 -6.70 -10.72
C GLY A 229 11.08 -8.10 -10.42
N LEU A 230 11.66 -8.29 -9.24
CA LEU A 230 12.35 -9.56 -8.88
C LEU A 230 11.43 -10.79 -8.97
N GLN A 231 10.13 -10.65 -8.67
CA GLN A 231 9.16 -11.74 -8.80
C GLN A 231 8.90 -12.21 -10.24
N HIS A 232 9.33 -11.41 -11.23
CA HIS A 232 9.21 -11.69 -12.66
C HIS A 232 10.53 -12.20 -13.28
N LEU A 233 11.56 -12.42 -12.47
CA LEU A 233 12.85 -12.95 -12.88
C LEU A 233 13.08 -14.33 -12.26
N LYS A 234 13.64 -15.24 -13.04
CA LYS A 234 14.13 -16.53 -12.58
C LYS A 234 15.54 -16.75 -13.13
N SER A 235 16.54 -16.85 -12.25
CA SER A 235 17.91 -17.21 -12.65
C SER A 235 17.94 -18.54 -13.42
N TYR A 236 18.79 -18.62 -14.44
CA TYR A 236 19.15 -19.91 -15.06
C TYR A 236 20.29 -20.61 -14.32
N ASP A 237 20.96 -19.91 -13.38
CA ASP A 237 22.11 -20.40 -12.63
C ASP A 237 23.26 -20.88 -13.53
N TYR A 238 23.46 -20.15 -14.63
CA TYR A 238 24.54 -20.42 -15.59
C TYR A 238 25.91 -20.11 -15.00
N LEU A 239 26.90 -20.89 -15.41
CA LEU A 239 28.29 -20.64 -15.05
C LEU A 239 28.78 -19.33 -15.71
N PRO A 240 29.80 -18.66 -15.15
CA PRO A 240 30.32 -17.41 -15.72
C PRO A 240 30.68 -17.48 -17.21
N ALA A 241 31.20 -18.62 -17.67
CA ALA A 241 31.50 -18.87 -19.08
C ALA A 241 30.24 -18.96 -19.96
N GLU A 242 29.17 -19.57 -19.46
CA GLU A 242 27.87 -19.68 -20.14
C GLU A 242 27.17 -18.32 -20.19
N CYS A 243 27.23 -17.53 -19.11
CA CYS A 243 26.78 -16.14 -19.10
C CYS A 243 27.55 -15.28 -20.11
N GLN A 244 28.84 -15.55 -20.33
CA GLN A 244 29.61 -14.87 -21.37
C GLN A 244 29.14 -15.23 -22.79
N GLN A 245 28.82 -16.51 -23.04
CA GLN A 245 28.26 -16.94 -24.33
C GLN A 245 26.89 -16.28 -24.59
N MET A 246 26.01 -16.25 -23.60
CA MET A 246 24.71 -15.57 -23.72
C MET A 246 24.85 -14.07 -23.96
N ARG A 247 25.83 -13.41 -23.32
CA ARG A 247 26.16 -11.99 -23.60
C ARG A 247 26.58 -11.78 -25.05
N GLN A 248 27.44 -12.65 -25.59
CA GLN A 248 27.85 -12.56 -27.00
C GLN A 248 26.64 -12.71 -27.94
N ILE A 249 25.73 -13.64 -27.66
CA ILE A 249 24.49 -13.81 -28.43
C ILE A 249 23.61 -12.55 -28.31
N SER A 250 23.47 -11.99 -27.11
CA SER A 250 22.70 -10.76 -26.86
C SER A 250 23.24 -9.57 -27.63
N ASP A 251 24.56 -9.38 -27.65
CA ASP A 251 25.20 -8.27 -28.33
C ASP A 251 25.03 -8.39 -29.84
N ARG A 252 25.10 -9.61 -30.39
CA ARG A 252 24.84 -9.90 -31.81
C ARG A 252 23.41 -9.59 -32.20
N ILE A 253 22.43 -10.06 -31.41
CA ILE A 253 21.00 -9.77 -31.64
C ILE A 253 20.73 -8.26 -31.58
N SER A 254 21.33 -7.56 -30.62
CA SER A 254 21.13 -6.11 -30.44
C SER A 254 21.68 -5.27 -31.60
N ARG A 255 22.69 -5.76 -32.33
CA ARG A 255 23.22 -5.10 -33.54
C ARG A 255 22.30 -5.21 -34.74
N VAL A 256 21.52 -6.29 -34.79
CA VAL A 256 20.53 -6.56 -35.84
C VAL A 256 19.23 -5.81 -35.54
N TYR A 257 18.80 -5.77 -34.27
CA TYR A 257 17.50 -5.22 -33.89
C TYR A 257 17.38 -3.69 -34.11
N PHE A 258 16.28 -3.28 -34.75
CA PHE A 258 15.77 -1.92 -34.81
C PHE A 258 14.25 -1.90 -35.08
N ASP A 259 13.58 -0.80 -34.74
CA ASP A 259 12.10 -0.74 -34.67
C ASP A 259 11.38 -1.01 -36.00
N SER A 260 11.99 -0.69 -37.14
CA SER A 260 11.42 -0.84 -38.47
C SER A 260 11.76 -2.16 -39.18
N LEU A 261 12.26 -3.17 -38.47
CA LEU A 261 12.45 -4.52 -39.02
C LEU A 261 11.13 -5.17 -39.44
N GLU A 262 11.22 -6.08 -40.41
CA GLU A 262 10.12 -6.95 -40.83
C GLU A 262 9.64 -7.84 -39.67
N GLU A 263 8.33 -8.11 -39.63
CA GLU A 263 7.70 -8.92 -38.58
C GLU A 263 8.26 -10.35 -38.52
N THR A 264 8.60 -10.91 -39.68
CA THR A 264 9.27 -12.21 -39.82
C THR A 264 10.62 -12.24 -39.10
N VAL A 265 11.43 -11.19 -39.29
CA VAL A 265 12.73 -11.05 -38.63
C VAL A 265 12.56 -10.85 -37.12
N LYS A 266 11.59 -10.04 -36.70
CA LYS A 266 11.26 -9.87 -35.27
C LYS A 266 10.84 -11.18 -34.62
N SER A 267 9.99 -11.98 -35.27
CA SER A 267 9.60 -13.30 -34.79
C SER A 267 10.79 -14.26 -34.68
N LEU A 268 11.75 -14.17 -35.60
CA LEU A 268 12.96 -14.99 -35.56
C LEU A 268 13.88 -14.56 -34.39
N LEU A 269 14.10 -13.27 -34.20
CA LEU A 269 14.86 -12.74 -33.05
C LEU A 269 14.17 -13.09 -31.72
N GLN A 270 12.84 -13.03 -31.66
CA GLN A 270 12.08 -13.47 -30.49
C GLN A 270 12.27 -14.96 -30.21
N SER A 271 12.35 -15.79 -31.25
CA SER A 271 12.60 -17.23 -31.10
C SER A 271 14.00 -17.51 -30.53
N LEU A 272 15.01 -16.79 -31.00
CA LEU A 272 16.38 -16.82 -30.44
C LEU A 272 16.39 -16.31 -28.99
N GLY A 273 15.58 -15.30 -28.69
CA GLY A 273 15.35 -14.77 -27.35
C GLY A 273 14.63 -15.73 -26.39
N LYS A 274 14.11 -16.87 -26.86
CA LYS A 274 13.46 -17.91 -26.02
C LYS A 274 14.30 -19.17 -25.85
N VAL A 275 15.51 -19.20 -26.41
CA VAL A 275 16.42 -20.33 -26.27
C VAL A 275 16.85 -20.48 -24.81
N ASN A 276 16.76 -21.69 -24.27
CA ASN A 276 17.07 -22.03 -22.87
C ASN A 276 18.41 -22.76 -22.71
N ARG A 277 19.36 -22.50 -23.62
CA ARG A 277 20.72 -23.04 -23.63
C ARG A 277 21.72 -21.93 -23.87
N PRO A 278 22.97 -22.04 -23.37
CA PRO A 278 23.97 -20.98 -23.51
C PRO A 278 24.67 -20.94 -24.88
N TYR A 279 24.15 -21.65 -25.89
CA TYR A 279 24.74 -21.71 -27.22
C TYR A 279 23.68 -21.79 -28.32
N LEU A 280 24.03 -21.34 -29.51
CA LEU A 280 23.23 -21.51 -30.72
C LEU A 280 23.63 -22.80 -31.44
N THR A 281 22.65 -23.47 -32.04
CA THR A 281 22.89 -24.59 -32.97
C THR A 281 23.46 -24.09 -34.29
N ALA A 282 24.04 -25.00 -35.09
CA ALA A 282 24.58 -24.65 -36.40
C ALA A 282 23.56 -23.97 -37.34
N VAL A 283 22.27 -24.26 -37.19
CA VAL A 283 21.21 -23.62 -37.99
C VAL A 283 20.90 -22.22 -37.47
N GLU A 284 20.71 -22.08 -36.15
CA GLU A 284 20.47 -20.77 -35.51
C GLU A 284 21.63 -19.80 -35.73
N GLU A 285 22.86 -20.30 -35.67
CA GLU A 285 24.08 -19.54 -35.94
C GLU A 285 24.08 -19.01 -37.38
N LYS A 286 23.79 -19.88 -38.37
CA LYS A 286 23.68 -19.47 -39.78
C LYS A 286 22.56 -18.45 -40.01
N LEU A 287 21.42 -18.62 -39.33
CA LEU A 287 20.30 -17.69 -39.41
C LEU A 287 20.69 -16.31 -38.84
N LEU A 288 21.31 -16.27 -37.66
CA LEU A 288 21.76 -15.03 -37.06
C LEU A 288 22.82 -14.34 -37.91
N THR A 289 23.80 -15.08 -38.44
CA THR A 289 24.82 -14.54 -39.36
C THR A 289 24.22 -13.97 -40.64
N LEU A 290 23.18 -14.60 -41.20
CA LEU A 290 22.48 -14.07 -42.37
C LEU A 290 21.76 -12.76 -42.03
N LEU A 291 21.10 -12.69 -40.87
CA LEU A 291 20.49 -11.45 -40.41
C LEU A 291 21.52 -10.35 -40.15
N GLU A 292 22.69 -10.70 -39.61
CA GLU A 292 23.82 -9.78 -39.42
C GLU A 292 24.35 -9.26 -40.76
N SER A 293 24.38 -10.07 -41.83
CA SER A 293 24.83 -9.59 -43.14
C SER A 293 23.84 -8.67 -43.84
N GLU A 294 22.53 -8.90 -43.66
CA GLU A 294 21.47 -8.11 -44.31
C GLU A 294 21.12 -6.84 -43.54
N TYR A 295 21.09 -6.92 -42.20
CA TYR A 295 20.58 -5.86 -41.33
C TYR A 295 21.59 -5.36 -40.30
N GLY A 296 22.75 -6.01 -40.17
CA GLY A 296 23.74 -5.66 -39.15
C GLY A 296 24.32 -4.27 -39.37
N LYS A 297 24.25 -3.44 -38.33
CA LYS A 297 24.98 -2.16 -38.30
C LYS A 297 26.48 -2.48 -38.32
N LYS A 298 27.21 -2.00 -39.34
CA LYS A 298 28.68 -2.02 -39.32
C LYS A 298 29.17 -1.20 -38.11
N PRO A 299 30.24 -1.66 -37.43
CA PRO A 299 30.79 -0.97 -36.27
C PRO A 299 31.22 0.46 -36.59
#